data_AF-X0TG26-F1
#
_entry.id   AF-X0TG26-F1
#
_cell.length_a   1.000
_cell.length_b   1.000
_cell.length_c   1.000
_cell.angle_alpha   90.00
_cell.angle_beta   90.00
_cell.angle_gamma   90.00
#
_symmetry.space_group_name_H-M   'P 1'
#
loop_
_entity.id
_entity.type
_entity.pdbx_description
1 polymer ?
#
loop_
_entity_poly.entity_id
_entity_poly.type
_entity_poly.pdbx_seq_one_letter_code
_entity_poly.pdbx_strand_id
1 'polypeptide(L)'
;NINLTDRIVIHRLSPCTEVKRKTYFQRREAREEKFREYFKQSSSLKINLSNLNIKGTYYCSGVALGEEDLSFLEKTLMTEIIYAEKMSEGIFIITKEELFKRLSGFFRAKKRFNVEKLIITEEAKFENLLVSLDDRQGFVVSLGIIQECDFKRKIFTVFAPLEEKDLSKVFSLKFGAIQIGLDGKELWKVYPGEI
;
A
#
# COMPACT_ATOMS: atom_id res chain seq x y z
N ASN A 1 -30.70 -34.61 1.78
CA ASN A 1 -30.15 -35.30 2.96
C ASN A 1 -28.74 -35.76 2.67
N ILE A 2 -27.75 -34.90 2.86
CA ILE A 2 -26.32 -35.30 2.85
C ILE A 2 -26.00 -35.72 4.28
N ASN A 3 -25.60 -36.98 4.46
CA ASN A 3 -25.34 -37.61 5.74
C ASN A 3 -23.99 -37.11 6.27
N LEU A 4 -24.01 -36.26 7.30
CA LEU A 4 -22.84 -35.57 7.89
C LEU A 4 -21.98 -36.46 8.80
N THR A 5 -21.84 -37.75 8.47
CA THR A 5 -21.08 -38.74 9.26
C THR A 5 -19.74 -39.15 8.63
N ASP A 6 -19.19 -38.37 7.70
CA ASP A 6 -17.80 -38.56 7.31
C ASP A 6 -16.90 -38.08 8.45
N ARG A 7 -16.38 -39.06 9.21
CA ARG A 7 -15.45 -38.84 10.31
C ARG A 7 -14.18 -38.20 9.74
N ILE A 8 -13.89 -36.96 10.15
CA ILE A 8 -12.61 -36.32 9.84
C ILE A 8 -11.49 -37.17 10.47
N VAL A 9 -10.62 -37.73 9.62
CA VAL A 9 -9.44 -38.49 10.07
C VAL A 9 -8.24 -37.54 10.11
N ILE A 10 -7.62 -37.41 11.29
CA ILE A 10 -6.45 -36.55 11.49
C ILE A 10 -5.20 -37.43 11.58
N HIS A 11 -4.27 -37.27 10.64
CA HIS A 11 -2.96 -37.90 10.68
C HIS A 11 -1.92 -36.92 11.26
N ARG A 12 -1.19 -37.35 12.29
CA ARG A 12 -0.06 -36.57 12.85
C ARG A 12 1.25 -37.15 12.33
N LEU A 13 2.01 -36.33 11.61
CA LEU A 13 3.32 -36.68 11.07
C LEU A 13 4.40 -35.94 11.85
N SER A 14 5.46 -36.66 12.23
CA SER A 14 6.66 -36.03 12.78
C SER A 14 7.42 -35.31 11.66
N PRO A 15 8.03 -34.14 11.93
CA PRO A 15 8.89 -33.48 10.94
C PRO A 15 10.08 -34.38 10.60
N CYS A 16 10.52 -34.35 9.34
CA CYS A 16 11.73 -35.06 8.91
C CYS A 16 12.95 -34.57 9.69
N THR A 17 13.81 -35.50 10.14
CA THR A 17 14.98 -35.24 10.98
C THR A 17 16.03 -34.33 10.31
N GLU A 18 16.02 -34.24 8.98
CA GLU A 18 16.93 -33.40 8.20
C GLU A 18 16.47 -31.93 8.09
N VAL A 19 15.21 -31.63 8.46
CA VAL A 19 14.67 -30.27 8.37
C VAL A 19 15.36 -29.35 9.38
N LYS A 20 15.97 -28.28 8.87
CA LYS A 20 16.62 -27.26 9.68
C LYS A 20 15.80 -25.98 9.73
N ARG A 21 15.86 -25.29 10.86
CA ARG A 21 15.27 -23.96 11.03
C ARG A 21 16.04 -22.94 10.19
N LYS A 22 15.34 -22.27 9.26
CA LYS A 22 15.93 -21.16 8.49
C LYS A 22 16.16 -19.95 9.38
N THR A 23 17.24 -19.21 9.17
CA THR A 23 17.50 -17.92 9.82
C THR A 23 16.63 -16.81 9.20
N TYR A 24 16.61 -15.63 9.84
CA TYR A 24 15.96 -14.45 9.24
C TYR A 24 16.55 -14.10 7.87
N PHE A 25 17.88 -14.10 7.77
CA PHE A 25 18.61 -13.78 6.54
C PHE A 25 18.27 -14.77 5.41
N GLN A 26 18.32 -16.09 5.68
CA GLN A 26 17.95 -17.11 4.70
C GLN A 26 16.50 -17.01 4.24
N ARG A 27 15.58 -16.59 5.13
CA ARG A 27 14.18 -16.35 4.75
C ARG A 27 14.05 -15.11 3.87
N ARG A 28 14.82 -14.06 4.13
CA ARG A 28 14.82 -12.82 3.33
C ARG A 28 15.39 -13.10 1.95
N GLU A 29 16.57 -13.68 1.87
CA GLU A 29 17.22 -14.07 0.61
C GLU A 29 16.29 -14.94 -0.26
N ALA A 30 15.65 -15.94 0.33
CA ALA A 30 14.68 -16.78 -0.39
C ALA A 30 13.42 -16.02 -0.85
N ARG A 31 13.03 -14.92 -0.19
CA ARG A 31 11.93 -14.05 -0.67
C ARG A 31 12.40 -13.14 -1.79
N GLU A 32 13.58 -12.55 -1.65
CA GLU A 32 14.18 -11.68 -2.66
C GLU A 32 14.42 -12.43 -3.98
N GLU A 33 14.89 -13.67 -3.92
CA GLU A 33 15.02 -14.56 -5.08
C GLU A 33 13.66 -14.79 -5.79
N LYS A 34 12.61 -15.04 -5.00
CA LYS A 34 11.26 -15.24 -5.54
C LYS A 34 10.70 -13.98 -6.19
N PHE A 35 10.93 -12.82 -5.59
CA PHE A 35 10.50 -11.55 -6.18
C PHE A 35 11.26 -11.26 -7.47
N ARG A 36 12.57 -11.47 -7.48
CA ARG A 36 13.41 -11.30 -8.67
C ARG A 36 12.90 -12.15 -9.84
N GLU A 37 12.59 -13.41 -9.60
CA GLU A 37 12.06 -14.30 -10.64
C GLU A 37 10.62 -13.92 -11.04
N TYR A 38 9.75 -13.60 -10.07
CA TYR A 38 8.37 -13.19 -10.34
C TYR A 38 8.29 -11.94 -11.23
N PHE A 39 9.10 -10.92 -10.95
CA PHE A 39 9.05 -9.64 -11.64
C PHE A 39 9.89 -9.58 -12.93
N LYS A 40 10.59 -10.67 -13.30
CA LYS A 40 11.54 -10.72 -14.42
C LYS A 40 10.96 -10.32 -15.79
N GLN A 41 9.67 -10.58 -16.02
CA GLN A 41 8.97 -10.27 -17.28
C GLN A 41 7.94 -9.13 -17.11
N SER A 42 8.15 -8.26 -16.13
CA SER A 42 7.22 -7.18 -15.83
C SER A 42 7.43 -5.96 -16.72
N SER A 43 6.38 -5.17 -16.84
CA SER A 43 6.39 -3.86 -17.49
C SER A 43 5.68 -2.83 -16.63
N SER A 44 5.93 -1.55 -16.92
CA SER A 44 5.29 -0.43 -16.24
C SER A 44 3.91 -0.17 -16.84
N LEU A 45 2.88 -0.21 -16.00
CA LEU A 45 1.48 0.02 -16.38
C LEU A 45 0.96 1.24 -15.66
N LYS A 46 0.21 2.10 -16.36
CA LYS A 46 -0.52 3.21 -15.73
C LYS A 46 -1.89 2.70 -15.28
N ILE A 47 -2.14 2.78 -13.98
CA ILE A 47 -3.38 2.31 -13.36
C ILE A 47 -4.16 3.52 -12.85
N ASN A 48 -5.39 3.70 -13.33
CA ASN A 48 -6.32 4.70 -12.82
C ASN A 48 -7.08 4.12 -11.61
N LEU A 49 -6.73 4.61 -10.42
CA LEU A 49 -7.28 4.16 -9.15
C LEU A 49 -8.74 4.61 -8.94
N SER A 50 -9.22 5.63 -9.67
CA SER A 50 -10.61 6.11 -9.56
C SER A 50 -11.65 5.04 -9.92
N ASN A 51 -11.25 4.02 -10.68
CA ASN A 51 -12.12 2.93 -11.13
C ASN A 51 -11.95 1.66 -10.29
N LEU A 52 -11.10 1.68 -9.27
CA LEU A 52 -10.75 0.50 -8.47
C LEU A 52 -11.17 0.68 -7.01
N ASN A 53 -11.41 -0.44 -6.33
CA ASN A 53 -11.51 -0.43 -4.88
C ASN A 53 -10.11 -0.40 -4.26
N ILE A 54 -9.84 0.59 -3.43
CA ILE A 54 -8.53 0.81 -2.80
C ILE A 54 -8.53 0.25 -1.38
N LYS A 55 -7.52 -0.56 -1.06
CA LYS A 55 -7.43 -1.29 0.22
C LYS A 55 -6.06 -1.14 0.86
N GLY A 56 -5.99 -1.18 2.19
CA GLY A 56 -4.72 -1.22 2.92
C GLY A 56 -3.99 0.11 3.05
N THR A 57 -4.69 1.22 2.82
CA THR A 57 -4.19 2.61 2.93
C THR A 57 -5.35 3.51 3.36
N TYR A 58 -5.04 4.65 3.98
CA TYR A 58 -5.98 5.75 4.18
C TYR A 58 -6.22 6.55 2.89
N TYR A 59 -5.34 6.49 1.91
CA TYR A 59 -5.53 7.15 0.62
C TYR A 59 -6.78 6.64 -0.10
N CYS A 60 -7.59 7.55 -0.66
CA CYS A 60 -8.89 7.27 -1.28
C CYS A 60 -9.97 6.71 -0.33
N SER A 61 -9.85 6.94 0.98
CA SER A 61 -10.86 6.53 1.98
C SER A 61 -11.84 7.65 2.36
N GLY A 62 -11.58 8.88 1.91
CA GLY A 62 -12.35 10.08 2.25
C GLY A 62 -12.59 11.03 1.07
N VAL A 63 -12.77 12.31 1.41
CA VAL A 63 -13.02 13.40 0.45
C VAL A 63 -11.79 14.28 0.35
N ALA A 64 -11.25 14.43 -0.85
CA ALA A 64 -10.08 15.27 -1.12
C ALA A 64 -10.33 16.73 -0.66
N LEU A 65 -9.33 17.34 -0.02
CA LEU A 65 -9.38 18.74 0.37
C LEU A 65 -9.18 19.66 -0.85
N GLY A 66 -9.85 20.82 -0.83
CA GLY A 66 -9.71 21.84 -1.87
C GLY A 66 -8.42 22.66 -1.72
N GLU A 67 -8.10 23.46 -2.74
CA GLU A 67 -6.84 24.23 -2.80
C GLU A 67 -6.67 25.25 -1.67
N GLU A 68 -7.77 25.85 -1.19
CA GLU A 68 -7.76 26.75 -0.03
C GLU A 68 -7.32 26.01 1.25
N ASP A 69 -7.87 24.83 1.48
CA ASP A 69 -7.57 24.01 2.64
C ASP A 69 -6.15 23.44 2.57
N LEU A 70 -5.67 23.06 1.38
CA LEU A 70 -4.28 22.68 1.15
C LEU A 70 -3.32 23.84 1.45
N SER A 71 -3.60 25.02 0.91
CA SER A 71 -2.82 26.25 1.17
C SER A 71 -2.76 26.60 2.66
N PHE A 72 -3.86 26.36 3.38
CA PHE A 72 -3.90 26.55 4.83
C PHE A 72 -3.01 25.52 5.55
N LEU A 73 -3.07 24.23 5.16
CA LEU A 73 -2.25 23.17 5.73
C LEU A 73 -0.76 23.43 5.48
N GLU A 74 -0.37 23.83 4.27
CA GLU A 74 1.02 24.16 3.92
C GLU A 74 1.57 25.26 4.81
N LYS A 75 0.84 26.38 4.95
CA LYS A 75 1.25 27.49 5.82
C LYS A 75 1.30 27.10 7.29
N THR A 76 0.38 26.24 7.73
CA THR A 76 0.23 25.86 9.14
C THR A 76 1.25 24.82 9.57
N LEU A 77 1.53 23.85 8.71
CA LEU A 77 2.48 22.77 8.95
C LEU A 77 3.88 23.11 8.46
N MET A 78 4.04 24.18 7.67
CA MET A 78 5.31 24.64 7.10
C MET A 78 6.00 23.57 6.25
N THR A 79 5.23 22.87 5.44
CA THR A 79 5.69 21.82 4.52
C THR A 79 4.81 21.83 3.27
N GLU A 80 5.34 21.33 2.17
CA GLU A 80 4.59 21.14 0.94
C GLU A 80 3.60 19.97 1.09
N ILE A 81 2.34 20.21 0.74
CA ILE A 81 1.29 19.18 0.79
C ILE A 81 0.98 18.71 -0.62
N ILE A 82 1.33 17.45 -0.90
CA ILE A 82 1.06 16.82 -2.20
C ILE A 82 -0.43 16.50 -2.31
N TYR A 83 -1.00 15.98 -1.23
CA TYR A 83 -2.38 15.54 -1.19
C TYR A 83 -2.90 15.56 0.25
N ALA A 84 -4.19 15.83 0.40
CA ALA A 84 -4.87 15.60 1.67
C ALA A 84 -6.35 15.25 1.43
N GLU A 85 -6.89 14.42 2.31
CA GLU A 85 -8.30 14.07 2.32
C GLU A 85 -8.86 14.04 3.75
N LYS A 86 -10.12 14.44 3.88
CA LYS A 86 -10.89 14.29 5.11
C LYS A 86 -11.57 12.92 5.10
N MET A 87 -11.28 12.14 6.13
CA MET A 87 -11.80 10.79 6.37
C MET A 87 -12.57 10.75 7.68
N SER A 88 -13.28 9.65 7.96
CA SER A 88 -14.08 9.50 9.19
C SER A 88 -13.25 9.62 10.46
N GLU A 89 -11.98 9.18 10.45
CA GLU A 89 -11.12 9.20 11.63
C GLU A 89 -10.29 10.48 11.78
N GLY A 90 -10.30 11.38 10.78
CA GLY A 90 -9.49 12.60 10.79
C GLY A 90 -9.14 13.12 9.40
N ILE A 91 -7.93 13.65 9.25
CA ILE A 91 -7.37 14.04 7.95
C ILE A 91 -6.14 13.20 7.67
N PHE A 92 -6.10 12.63 6.47
CA PHE A 92 -4.90 12.00 5.90
C PHE A 92 -4.18 13.00 5.02
N ILE A 93 -2.87 13.14 5.22
CA ILE A 93 -2.02 14.15 4.57
C ILE A 93 -0.78 13.45 4.02
N ILE A 94 -0.48 13.69 2.75
CA ILE A 94 0.75 13.24 2.09
C ILE A 94 1.61 14.48 1.86
N THR A 95 2.82 14.47 2.43
CA THR A 95 3.82 15.53 2.32
C THR A 95 4.94 15.11 1.37
N LYS A 96 5.65 16.10 0.81
CA LYS A 96 6.83 15.81 -0.01
C LYS A 96 7.99 15.27 0.81
N GLU A 97 8.16 15.80 2.01
CA GLU A 97 9.29 15.50 2.90
C GLU A 97 8.79 15.21 4.32
N GLU A 98 9.67 14.64 5.15
CA GLU A 98 9.39 14.37 6.55
C GLU A 98 9.00 15.66 7.29
N LEU A 99 7.83 15.64 7.93
CA LEU A 99 7.35 16.78 8.68
C LEU A 99 8.03 16.87 10.04
N PHE A 100 8.74 17.98 10.28
CA PHE A 100 9.23 18.30 11.62
C PHE A 100 8.07 18.67 12.55
N LYS A 101 7.86 17.88 13.62
CA LYS A 101 6.68 18.00 14.49
C LYS A 101 6.68 19.28 15.31
N ARG A 102 6.04 20.35 14.80
CA ARG A 102 5.73 21.57 15.56
C ARG A 102 4.31 21.51 16.14
N LEU A 103 4.19 21.29 17.46
CA LEU A 103 2.90 21.09 18.15
C LEU A 103 1.82 22.15 17.83
N SER A 104 2.21 23.41 17.63
CA SER A 104 1.28 24.51 17.34
C SER A 104 0.59 24.40 15.97
N GLY A 105 1.29 23.90 14.95
CA GLY A 105 0.73 23.68 13.61
C GLY A 105 -0.37 22.62 13.62
N PHE A 106 -0.09 21.49 14.28
CA PHE A 106 -1.06 20.38 14.42
C PHE A 106 -2.34 20.84 15.12
N PHE A 107 -2.25 21.60 16.21
CA PHE A 107 -3.43 22.08 16.93
C PHE A 107 -4.30 23.01 16.07
N ARG A 108 -3.68 23.92 15.33
CA ARG A 108 -4.38 24.84 14.41
C ARG A 108 -5.08 24.08 13.29
N ALA A 109 -4.40 23.09 12.70
CA ALA A 109 -4.97 22.25 11.66
C ALA A 109 -6.18 21.46 12.20
N LYS A 110 -6.03 20.74 13.32
CA LYS A 110 -7.13 20.02 13.97
C LYS A 110 -8.35 20.92 14.23
N LYS A 111 -8.12 22.12 14.76
CA LYS A 111 -9.18 23.10 15.03
C LYS A 111 -9.90 23.57 13.76
N ARG A 112 -9.17 23.90 12.68
CA ARG A 112 -9.76 24.38 11.41
C ARG A 112 -10.69 23.35 10.77
N PHE A 113 -10.36 22.08 10.88
CA PHE A 113 -11.12 20.99 10.25
C PHE A 113 -12.08 20.26 11.19
N ASN A 114 -12.07 20.63 12.47
CA ASN A 114 -12.83 19.99 13.55
C ASN A 114 -12.57 18.48 13.60
N VAL A 115 -11.29 18.09 13.69
CA VAL A 115 -10.84 16.69 13.74
C VAL A 115 -9.88 16.44 14.89
N GLU A 116 -9.95 15.24 15.47
CA GLU A 116 -9.08 14.82 16.57
C GLU A 116 -7.72 14.30 16.11
N LYS A 117 -7.63 13.78 14.87
CA LYS A 117 -6.43 13.14 14.34
C LYS A 117 -5.99 13.75 13.01
N LEU A 118 -4.67 13.89 12.87
CA LEU A 118 -4.00 14.12 11.61
C LEU A 118 -3.08 12.92 11.40
N ILE A 119 -3.25 12.22 10.28
CA ILE A 119 -2.42 11.11 9.85
C ILE A 119 -1.57 11.67 8.73
N ILE A 120 -0.26 11.73 8.94
CA ILE A 120 0.67 12.39 8.01
C ILE A 120 1.69 11.37 7.57
N THR A 121 1.90 11.30 6.27
CA THR A 121 2.86 10.39 5.63
C THR A 121 3.62 11.11 4.53
N GLU A 122 4.72 10.51 4.11
CA GLU A 122 5.56 11.02 3.03
C GLU A 122 5.25 10.28 1.74
N GLU A 123 5.27 10.99 0.61
CA GLU A 123 5.13 10.38 -0.72
C GLU A 123 6.13 9.22 -0.94
N ALA A 124 7.37 9.36 -0.45
CA ALA A 124 8.41 8.35 -0.59
C ALA A 124 8.06 6.98 0.02
N LYS A 125 7.10 6.90 0.96
CA LYS A 125 6.63 5.62 1.52
C LYS A 125 5.81 4.79 0.53
N PHE A 126 5.28 5.41 -0.51
CA PHE A 126 4.54 4.73 -1.57
C PHE A 126 5.47 4.20 -2.66
N GLU A 127 6.66 4.79 -2.83
CA GLU A 127 7.64 4.34 -3.81
C GLU A 127 8.12 2.92 -3.52
N ASN A 128 8.33 2.10 -4.56
CA ASN A 128 8.76 0.71 -4.45
C ASN A 128 7.83 -0.18 -3.60
N LEU A 129 6.65 0.30 -3.19
CA LEU A 129 5.77 -0.47 -2.33
C LEU A 129 5.11 -1.60 -3.13
N LEU A 130 5.16 -2.81 -2.56
CA LEU A 130 4.48 -3.97 -3.11
C LEU A 130 2.96 -3.79 -2.94
N VAL A 131 2.24 -3.94 -4.04
CA VAL A 131 0.78 -3.93 -4.10
C VAL A 131 0.27 -5.23 -4.71
N SER A 132 -0.96 -5.61 -4.38
CA SER A 132 -1.68 -6.63 -5.15
C SER A 132 -2.77 -6.00 -6.01
N LEU A 133 -2.91 -6.53 -7.22
CA LEU A 133 -4.00 -6.27 -8.14
C LEU A 133 -4.94 -7.47 -8.07
N ASP A 134 -6.13 -7.28 -7.52
CA ASP A 134 -7.06 -8.37 -7.25
C ASP A 134 -8.29 -8.29 -8.15
N ASP A 135 -8.88 -9.43 -8.46
CA ASP A 135 -10.13 -9.55 -9.20
C ASP A 135 -11.36 -9.23 -8.32
N ARG A 136 -12.57 -9.33 -8.91
CA ARG A 136 -13.84 -9.11 -8.19
C ARG A 136 -14.11 -10.10 -7.06
N GLN A 137 -13.50 -11.28 -7.09
CA GLN A 137 -13.64 -12.32 -6.07
C GLN A 137 -12.60 -12.14 -4.95
N GLY A 138 -11.63 -11.24 -5.12
CA GLY A 138 -10.53 -11.01 -4.19
C GLY A 138 -9.33 -11.92 -4.40
N PHE A 139 -9.24 -12.62 -5.54
CA PHE A 139 -8.04 -13.35 -5.93
C PHE A 139 -7.02 -12.42 -6.57
N VAL A 140 -5.75 -12.61 -6.23
CA VAL A 140 -4.64 -11.83 -6.81
C VAL A 140 -4.47 -12.21 -8.28
N VAL A 141 -4.67 -11.23 -9.17
CA VAL A 141 -4.38 -11.33 -10.60
C VAL A 141 -2.88 -11.17 -10.83
N SER A 142 -2.27 -10.16 -10.20
CA SER A 142 -0.83 -9.90 -10.26
C SER A 142 -0.36 -9.10 -9.06
N LEU A 143 0.91 -9.24 -8.69
CA LEU A 143 1.59 -8.33 -7.78
C LEU A 143 2.25 -7.21 -8.58
N GLY A 144 2.36 -6.03 -7.98
CA GLY A 144 2.98 -4.87 -8.59
C GLY A 144 3.89 -4.13 -7.64
N ILE A 145 4.85 -3.39 -8.19
CA ILE A 145 5.71 -2.46 -7.45
C ILE A 145 5.34 -1.05 -7.91
N ILE A 146 4.94 -0.17 -6.99
CA ILE A 146 4.67 1.23 -7.32
C ILE A 146 5.98 1.92 -7.73
N GLN A 147 5.97 2.60 -8.88
CA GLN A 147 7.09 3.41 -9.37
C GLN A 147 6.83 4.90 -9.25
N GLU A 148 5.61 5.34 -9.57
CA GLU A 148 5.23 6.76 -9.58
C GLU A 148 3.78 6.90 -9.10
N CYS A 149 3.51 8.00 -8.37
CA CYS A 149 2.19 8.31 -7.84
C CYS A 149 1.76 9.72 -8.27
N ASP A 150 0.68 9.82 -9.04
CA ASP A 150 -0.08 11.07 -9.14
C ASP A 150 -1.30 10.97 -8.21
N PHE A 151 -1.14 11.44 -6.98
CA PHE A 151 -2.21 11.38 -5.95
C PHE A 151 -3.41 12.26 -6.30
N LYS A 152 -3.20 13.38 -7.00
CA LYS A 152 -4.31 14.29 -7.37
C LYS A 152 -5.16 13.67 -8.49
N ARG A 153 -4.51 13.12 -9.53
CA ARG A 153 -5.21 12.45 -10.65
C ARG A 153 -5.59 11.00 -10.35
N LYS A 154 -5.07 10.44 -9.26
CA LYS A 154 -5.24 9.04 -8.86
C LYS A 154 -4.72 8.06 -9.92
N ILE A 155 -3.58 8.38 -10.54
CA ILE A 155 -2.95 7.56 -11.58
C ILE A 155 -1.57 7.13 -11.07
N PHE A 156 -1.39 5.82 -10.91
CA PHE A 156 -0.13 5.26 -10.43
C PHE A 156 0.54 4.47 -11.55
N THR A 157 1.87 4.60 -11.67
CA THR A 157 2.69 3.73 -12.52
C THR A 157 3.12 2.53 -11.68
N VAL A 158 2.74 1.32 -12.10
CA VAL A 158 2.99 0.07 -11.38
C VAL A 158 3.76 -0.90 -12.27
N PHE A 159 4.89 -1.40 -11.78
CA PHE A 159 5.68 -2.44 -12.43
C PHE A 159 5.13 -3.82 -12.06
N ALA A 160 4.55 -4.53 -13.02
CA ALA A 160 3.90 -5.83 -12.78
C ALA A 160 4.05 -6.77 -13.99
N PRO A 161 4.10 -8.09 -13.77
CA PRO A 161 4.00 -9.09 -14.83
C PRO A 161 2.52 -9.25 -15.20
N LEU A 162 1.94 -8.22 -15.80
CA LEU A 162 0.55 -8.17 -16.22
C LEU A 162 0.47 -7.48 -17.57
N GLU A 163 -0.24 -8.07 -18.53
CA GLU A 163 -0.45 -7.42 -19.82
C GLU A 163 -1.59 -6.40 -19.74
N GLU A 164 -1.51 -5.33 -20.54
CA GLU A 164 -2.50 -4.26 -20.54
C GLU A 164 -3.93 -4.76 -20.82
N LYS A 165 -4.08 -5.77 -21.69
CA LYS A 165 -5.36 -6.41 -22.00
C LYS A 165 -6.05 -7.02 -20.76
N ASP A 166 -5.25 -7.45 -19.78
CA ASP A 166 -5.71 -8.12 -18.57
C ASP A 166 -6.00 -7.13 -17.42
N LEU A 167 -5.69 -5.84 -17.58
CA LEU A 167 -6.05 -4.80 -16.59
C LEU A 167 -7.57 -4.72 -16.37
N SER A 168 -8.37 -5.07 -17.38
CA SER A 168 -9.84 -5.14 -17.27
C SER A 168 -10.34 -6.14 -16.21
N LYS A 169 -9.51 -7.12 -15.82
CA LYS A 169 -9.81 -8.10 -14.77
C LYS A 169 -9.56 -7.56 -13.36
N VAL A 170 -8.77 -6.49 -13.24
CA VAL A 170 -8.42 -5.88 -11.96
C VAL A 170 -9.62 -5.08 -11.45
N PHE A 171 -10.01 -5.36 -10.22
CA PHE A 171 -11.13 -4.72 -9.54
C PHE A 171 -10.70 -3.97 -8.28
N SER A 172 -9.68 -4.45 -7.58
CA SER A 172 -9.10 -3.74 -6.44
C SER A 172 -7.59 -3.69 -6.49
N LEU A 173 -7.03 -2.62 -5.93
CA LEU A 173 -5.62 -2.52 -5.62
C LEU A 173 -5.45 -2.48 -4.10
N LYS A 174 -4.62 -3.36 -3.57
CA LYS A 174 -4.31 -3.43 -2.14
C LYS A 174 -2.86 -3.08 -1.87
N PHE A 175 -2.66 -2.10 -1.01
CA PHE A 175 -1.35 -1.69 -0.51
C PHE A 175 -0.80 -2.75 0.45
N GLY A 176 0.45 -3.17 0.19
CA GLY A 176 1.20 -4.06 1.05
C GLY A 176 1.97 -3.31 2.12
N ALA A 177 2.92 -4.01 2.75
CA ALA A 177 3.72 -3.49 3.86
C ALA A 177 5.23 -3.59 3.62
N ILE A 178 5.66 -3.94 2.40
CA ILE A 178 7.07 -4.18 2.06
C ILE A 178 7.41 -3.37 0.81
N GLN A 179 8.48 -2.60 0.87
CA GLN A 179 9.07 -1.96 -0.29
C GLN A 179 10.11 -2.89 -0.91
N ILE A 180 10.04 -3.08 -2.22
CA ILE A 180 10.84 -4.02 -3.00
C ILE A 180 11.45 -3.27 -4.17
N GLY A 181 12.77 -3.33 -4.30
CA GLY A 181 13.46 -2.78 -5.47
C GLY A 181 13.14 -3.58 -6.73
N LEU A 182 13.32 -2.97 -7.90
CA LEU A 182 13.11 -3.67 -9.18
C LEU A 182 14.07 -4.86 -9.37
N ASP A 183 15.16 -4.92 -8.59
CA ASP A 183 16.05 -6.07 -8.51
C ASP A 183 15.53 -7.18 -7.55
N GLY A 184 14.32 -7.05 -7.01
CA GLY A 184 13.72 -8.01 -6.08
C GLY A 184 14.22 -7.92 -4.63
N LYS A 185 15.14 -7.00 -4.29
CA LYS A 185 15.59 -6.84 -2.90
C LYS A 185 14.53 -6.19 -2.04
N GLU A 186 14.40 -6.65 -0.80
CA GLU A 186 13.58 -5.95 0.19
C GLU A 186 14.32 -4.69 0.63
N LEU A 187 13.68 -3.52 0.53
CA LEU A 187 14.28 -2.25 0.90
C LEU A 187 13.86 -1.84 2.31
N TRP A 188 12.55 -1.82 2.55
CA TRP A 188 11.97 -1.30 3.79
C TRP A 188 10.58 -1.87 4.05
N LYS A 189 9.95 -1.49 5.16
CA LYS A 189 8.60 -1.88 5.54
C LYS A 189 7.77 -0.69 5.96
N VAL A 190 6.54 -0.65 5.45
CA VAL A 190 5.51 0.29 5.91
C VAL A 190 4.73 -0.39 7.02
N TYR A 191 4.55 0.31 8.13
CA TYR A 191 3.83 -0.19 9.30
C TYR A 191 2.35 0.17 9.24
N PRO A 192 1.47 -0.62 9.91
CA PRO A 192 0.06 -0.31 9.98
C PRO A 192 -0.19 1.11 10.49
N GLY A 193 -1.02 1.86 9.75
CA GLY A 193 -1.37 3.23 10.07
C GLY A 193 -0.42 4.29 9.54
N GLU A 194 0.62 3.93 8.78
CA GLU A 194 1.52 4.90 8.15
C GLU A 194 1.05 5.40 6.79
N ILE A 195 0.25 4.63 6.05
CA ILE A 195 -0.29 5.01 4.74
C ILE A 195 -1.77 4.74 4.67
#